data_AF-A0A243AAS1-F1
#
_entry.id   AF-A0A243AAS1-F1
#
_cell.length_a   1.000
_cell.length_b   1.000
_cell.length_c   1.000
_cell.angle_alpha   90.00
_cell.angle_beta   90.00
_cell.angle_gamma   90.00
#
_symmetry.space_group_name_H-M   'P 1'
#
loop_
_entity.id
_entity.type
_entity.pdbx_description
1 polymer ?
#
loop_
_entity_poly.entity_id
_entity_poly.type
_entity_poly.pdbx_seq_one_letter_code
_entity_poly.pdbx_strand_id
1 'polypeptide(L)' 'MKKIPIVFKVPPNSKLKVTFYGPCNEVITNVSLINQLLTPTCQTVSQYPDFKKYITEVRSLLNC' A
#
# COMPACT_ATOMS: atom_id res chain seq x y z
N MET A 1 -19.30 10.68 -0.11
CA MET A 1 -18.99 9.90 -1.33
C MET A 1 -18.53 8.51 -0.92
N LYS A 2 -18.93 7.45 -1.65
CA LYS A 2 -18.38 6.10 -1.41
C LYS A 2 -16.96 6.02 -1.97
N LYS A 3 -16.01 5.56 -1.16
CA LYS A 3 -14.62 5.32 -1.59
C LYS A 3 -14.54 4.01 -2.38
N ILE A 4 -13.86 4.04 -3.53
CA ILE A 4 -13.67 2.86 -4.39
C ILE A 4 -12.45 2.09 -3.88
N PRO A 5 -12.55 0.81 -3.53
CA PRO A 5 -11.40 0.04 -3.06
C PRO A 5 -10.23 0.08 -4.05
N ILE A 6 -9.02 0.32 -3.55
CA ILE A 6 -7.80 0.33 -4.36
C ILE A 6 -7.16 -1.06 -4.24
N VAL A 7 -6.88 -1.68 -5.39
CA VAL A 7 -6.25 -3.01 -5.46
C VAL A 7 -4.74 -2.84 -5.61
N PHE A 8 -3.98 -3.53 -4.75
CA PHE A 8 -2.52 -3.56 -4.80
C PHE A 8 -2.03 -4.99 -4.97
N LYS A 9 -1.07 -5.19 -5.89
CA LYS A 9 -0.37 -6.46 -6.04
C LYS A 9 0.88 -6.43 -5.15
N VAL A 10 0.89 -7.27 -4.12
CA VAL A 10 2.01 -7.41 -3.18
C VAL A 10 2.93 -8.55 -3.68
N PRO A 11 4.22 -8.30 -3.93
CA PRO A 11 5.17 -9.33 -4.34
C PRO A 11 5.33 -10.45 -3.29
N PRO A 12 5.90 -11.61 -3.66
CA PRO A 12 6.23 -12.68 -2.72
C PRO A 12 7.13 -12.20 -1.56
N ASN A 13 6.94 -12.76 -0.37
CA ASN A 13 7.75 -12.48 0.82
C ASN A 13 8.09 -11.00 1.03
N SER A 14 7.11 -10.13 0.84
CA SER A 14 7.31 -8.69 0.81
C SER A 14 6.24 -7.94 1.60
N LYS A 15 6.64 -6.80 2.15
CA LYS A 15 5.77 -5.75 2.66
C LYS A 15 5.68 -4.64 1.62
N LEU A 16 4.48 -4.36 1.12
CA LEU A 16 4.18 -3.19 0.31
C LEU A 16 3.71 -2.07 1.23
N LYS A 17 4.51 -1.02 1.38
CA LYS A 17 4.14 0.20 2.08
C LYS A 17 3.51 1.16 1.06
N VAL A 18 2.29 1.61 1.33
CA VAL A 18 1.58 2.61 0.52
C VAL A 18 1.50 3.90 1.31
N THR A 19 2.08 4.97 0.77
CA THR A 19 2.09 6.30 1.38
C THR A 19 1.12 7.20 0.61
N PHE A 20 0.12 7.73 1.29
CA PHE A 20 -0.85 8.66 0.72
C PHE A 20 -0.40 10.11 0.93
N TYR A 21 -0.47 10.91 -0.13
CA TYR A 21 -0.05 12.31 -0.14
C TYR A 21 -1.20 13.26 -0.41
N GLY A 22 -1.18 14.39 0.27
CA GLY A 22 -2.12 15.49 0.09
C GLY A 22 -1.76 16.42 -1.07
N PRO A 23 -2.54 17.49 -1.25
CA PRO A 23 -2.39 18.42 -2.36
C PRO A 23 -1.02 19.11 -2.43
N CYS A 24 -0.38 19.32 -1.28
CA CYS A 24 0.90 20.02 -1.10
C CYS A 24 2.09 19.06 -0.93
N ASN A 25 1.97 17.79 -1.37
CA ASN A 25 2.96 16.72 -1.20
C ASN A 25 3.29 16.36 0.26
N GLU A 26 2.47 16.79 1.21
CA GLU A 26 2.51 16.34 2.59
C GLU A 26 2.06 14.87 2.71
N VAL A 27 2.69 14.12 3.61
CA VAL A 27 2.28 12.75 3.92
C VAL A 27 1.04 12.81 4.81
N ILE A 28 -0.04 12.18 4.38
CA ILE A 28 -1.27 12.09 5.18
C ILE A 28 -1.22 10.86 6.07
N THR A 29 -0.99 9.69 5.46
CA THR A 29 -0.90 8.42 6.19
C THR A 29 -0.15 7.37 5.40
N ASN A 30 0.19 6.28 6.09
CA ASN A 30 0.79 5.09 5.52
C ASN A 30 -0.04 3.87 5.85
N VAL A 31 -0.23 2.99 4.88
CA VAL A 31 -0.74 1.64 5.10
C VAL A 31 0.31 0.62 4.67
N SER A 32 0.26 -0.58 5.22
CA SER A 32 1.18 -1.64 4.86
C SER A 32 0.42 -2.92 4.59
N LEU A 33 0.75 -3.57 3.48
CA LEU A 33 0.20 -4.84 3.05
C LEU A 33 1.33 -5.87 3.06
N ILE A 34 1.10 -7.00 3.69
CA ILE A 34 2.12 -8.05 3.87
C ILE A 34 1.71 -9.25 3.05
N ASN A 35 2.67 -9.82 2.32
CA ASN A 35 2.52 -11.10 1.65
C ASN A 35 3.67 -12.02 2.06
N GLN A 36 3.33 -13.06 2.84
CA GLN A 36 4.27 -14.11 3.25
C GLN A 36 4.24 -15.33 2.31
N LEU A 37 3.43 -15.30 1.25
CA LEU A 37 3.39 -16.37 0.26
C LEU A 37 4.56 -16.23 -0.72
N LEU A 38 4.91 -17.34 -1.35
CA LEU A 38 5.92 -17.41 -2.42
C LEU A 38 5.37 -16.92 -3.79
N THR A 39 4.10 -16.55 -3.85
CA THR A 39 3.43 -16.04 -5.06
C THR A 39 2.88 -14.63 -4.81
N PRO A 40 2.75 -13.78 -5.86
CA PRO A 40 2.15 -12.46 -5.70
C PRO A 40 0.67 -12.55 -5.27
N THR A 41 0.25 -11.70 -4.34
CA THR A 41 -1.15 -11.61 -3.90
C THR A 41 -1.75 -10.25 -4.20
N CYS A 42 -2.99 -10.22 -4.69
CA CYS A 42 -3.77 -8.98 -4.77
C CYS A 42 -4.50 -8.74 -3.45
N GLN A 43 -4.30 -7.57 -2.85
CA GLN A 43 -4.96 -7.14 -1.62
C GLN A 43 -5.64 -5.79 -1.85
N THR A 44 -6.72 -5.52 -1.11
CA THR A 44 -7.51 -4.30 -1.30
C THR A 44 -7.43 -3.39 -0.08
N VAL A 45 -7.35 -2.07 -0.34
CA VAL A 45 -7.46 -1.03 0.68
C VAL A 45 -8.75 -0.27 0.43
N SER A 46 -9.75 -0.49 1.28
CA SER A 46 -11.06 0.17 1.22
C SER A 46 -11.17 1.37 2.16
N GLN A 47 -10.30 1.45 3.18
CA GLN A 47 -10.24 2.53 4.15
C GLN A 47 -8.95 3.32 3.97
N TYR A 48 -9.08 4.56 3.51
CA TYR A 48 -7.96 5.48 3.27
C TYR A 48 -8.48 6.92 3.36
N PRO A 49 -7.64 7.93 3.67
CA PRO A 49 -8.05 9.34 3.72
C PRO A 49 -8.33 9.88 2.31
N ASP A 50 -8.84 11.10 2.19
CA ASP A 50 -8.83 11.75 0.87
C ASP A 50 -7.38 12.12 0.52
N PHE A 51 -6.96 11.89 -0.73
CA PHE A 51 -5.56 12.03 -1.14
C PHE A 51 -5.46 12.52 -2.59
N LYS A 52 -4.33 13.13 -2.95
CA LYS A 52 -4.01 13.55 -4.34
C LYS A 52 -3.27 12.46 -5.12
N LYS A 53 -2.31 11.81 -4.47
CA LYS A 53 -1.57 10.65 -5.02
C LYS A 53 -1.18 9.69 -3.91
N TYR A 54 -0.81 8.47 -4.28
CA TYR A 54 -0.09 7.56 -3.41
C TYR A 54 1.19 7.07 -4.09
N ILE A 55 2.17 6.67 -3.30
CA ILE A 55 3.39 6.00 -3.75
C ILE A 55 3.51 4.68 -3.01
N THR A 56 4.05 3.66 -3.69
CA THR A 56 4.25 2.34 -3.12
C THR A 56 5.73 1.98 -3.04
N GLU A 57 6.17 1.50 -1.90
CA GLU A 57 7.52 1.00 -1.66
C GLU A 57 7.45 -0.49 -1.29
N VAL A 58 8.28 -1.32 -1.92
CA VAL A 58 8.41 -2.74 -1.59
C VAL A 58 9.59 -2.93 -0.65
N ARG A 59 9.37 -3.68 0.43
CA ARG A 59 10.42 -4.10 1.37
C ARG A 59 10.38 -5.62 1.49
N SER A 60 11.55 -6.26 1.44
CA SER A 60 11.66 -7.69 1.67
C SER A 60 11.31 -8.03 3.13
N LEU A 61 10.66 -9.17 3.33
CA LEU A 61 10.44 -9.78 4.66
C LEU A 61 11.53 -10.80 5.01
N LEU A 62 12.52 -11.00 4.12
CA LEU A 62 13.68 -11.84 4.41
C LEU A 62 14.48 -11.23 5.58
N ASN A 63 15.20 -12.11 6.28
CA ASN A 63 15.98 -11.73 7.46
C ASN A 63 16.98 -10.60 7.14
N CYS A 64 17.00 -9.58 8.00
CA CYS A 64 17.94 -8.46 7.98
C CYS A 64 19.30 -8.86 8.54
#